data_AF-A0A4P9XGR3-F1
#
_entry.id   AF-A0A4P9XGR3-F1
#
_cell.length_a   1.000
_cell.length_b   1.000
_cell.length_c   1.000
_cell.angle_alpha   90.00
_cell.angle_beta   90.00
_cell.angle_gamma   90.00
#
_symmetry.space_group_name_H-M   'P 1'
#
loop_
_entity.id
_entity.type
_entity.pdbx_description
1 polymer ?
#
loop_
_entity_poly.entity_id
_entity_poly.type
_entity_poly.pdbx_seq_one_letter_code
_entity_poly.pdbx_strand_id
1 'polypeptide(L)'
;MKGTLRSTLTTQDDATDRVLLDAAKRREEKIARYKREKAVQAQIEALQQQLERAQADGDVDADEVDRSLVLALLEQFTQRAAEHLQAIVQEQEMLAMMRQHRDRQAAASSSDGAHVDMRAPPLRATADGPLLSTQGKPMRPFVITSKREQLRQEVFRPGWRLPTMSIDEYLEQERARGNIIEGGGEASGKPAASEDEDDEAAADAATYKARAWDDFTDENPRGWGNRMNKG
;
A
#
# COMPACT_ATOMS: atom_id res chain seq x y z
N MET A 1 -31.67 41.37 8.51
CA MET A 1 -30.49 40.59 8.89
C MET A 1 -30.34 39.41 7.94
N LYS A 2 -29.72 39.60 6.76
CA LYS A 2 -29.40 38.50 5.84
C LYS A 2 -28.10 38.84 5.14
N GLY A 3 -27.06 38.06 5.43
CA GLY A 3 -25.76 38.16 4.79
C GLY A 3 -24.77 37.23 5.47
N THR A 4 -23.98 36.53 4.65
CA THR A 4 -22.77 35.78 5.02
C THR A 4 -22.92 34.28 5.34
N LEU A 5 -23.27 33.45 4.34
CA LEU A 5 -23.00 31.99 4.35
C LEU A 5 -22.81 31.41 2.93
N ARG A 6 -21.99 32.02 2.05
CA ARG A 6 -21.84 31.50 0.66
C ARG A 6 -20.45 31.59 0.03
N SER A 7 -19.36 31.54 0.81
CA SER A 7 -18.00 31.71 0.25
C SER A 7 -17.00 30.56 0.48
N THR A 8 -17.36 29.48 1.18
CA THR A 8 -16.39 28.40 1.52
C THR A 8 -16.42 27.20 0.59
N LEU A 9 -17.45 27.03 -0.24
CA LEU A 9 -17.56 25.88 -1.16
C LEU A 9 -16.65 26.02 -2.39
N THR A 10 -16.56 27.22 -2.99
CA THR A 10 -15.77 27.46 -4.22
C THR A 10 -14.27 27.24 -4.05
N THR A 11 -13.71 27.45 -2.85
CA THR A 11 -12.26 27.30 -2.63
C THR A 11 -11.83 25.84 -2.48
N GLN A 12 -12.73 24.93 -2.09
CA GLN A 12 -12.43 23.50 -2.01
C GLN A 12 -12.41 22.85 -3.40
N ASP A 13 -13.35 23.22 -4.27
CA ASP A 13 -13.44 22.70 -5.65
C ASP A 13 -12.20 23.10 -6.48
N ASP A 14 -11.80 24.38 -6.45
CA ASP A 14 -10.58 24.87 -7.13
C ASP A 14 -9.28 24.16 -6.66
N ALA A 15 -9.22 23.70 -5.41
CA ALA A 15 -8.07 23.00 -4.86
C ALA A 15 -8.06 21.53 -5.29
N THR A 16 -9.22 20.88 -5.32
CA THR A 16 -9.34 19.50 -5.80
C THR A 16 -9.05 19.39 -7.28
N ASP A 17 -9.50 20.34 -8.10
CA ASP A 17 -9.25 20.32 -9.54
C ASP A 17 -7.76 20.52 -9.86
N ARG A 18 -7.08 21.37 -9.10
CA ARG A 18 -5.61 21.52 -9.19
C ARG A 18 -4.87 20.23 -8.83
N VAL A 19 -5.31 19.52 -7.79
CA VAL A 19 -4.73 18.23 -7.39
C VAL A 19 -5.01 17.14 -8.44
N LEU A 20 -6.20 17.14 -9.04
CA LEU A 20 -6.55 16.20 -10.11
C LEU A 20 -5.78 16.48 -11.40
N LEU A 21 -5.61 17.75 -11.78
CA LEU A 21 -4.78 18.17 -12.90
C LEU A 21 -3.30 17.80 -12.68
N ASP A 22 -2.80 17.96 -11.46
CA ASP A 22 -1.45 17.54 -11.08
C ASP A 22 -1.29 16.00 -11.14
N ALA A 23 -2.27 15.25 -10.62
CA ALA A 23 -2.28 13.78 -10.70
C ALA A 23 -2.36 13.27 -12.16
N ALA A 24 -3.16 13.91 -13.01
CA ALA A 24 -3.27 13.58 -14.42
C ALA A 24 -1.95 13.85 -15.17
N LYS A 25 -1.30 14.99 -14.90
CA LYS A 25 0.02 15.34 -15.46
C LYS A 25 1.09 14.34 -15.01
N ARG A 26 1.17 14.03 -13.72
CA ARG A 26 2.11 13.02 -13.17
C ARG A 26 1.91 11.64 -13.81
N ARG A 27 0.65 11.25 -14.04
CA ARG A 27 0.33 9.99 -14.73
C ARG A 27 0.79 10.03 -16.19
N GLU A 28 0.52 11.12 -16.91
CA GLU A 28 0.95 11.28 -18.29
C GLU A 28 2.47 11.27 -18.42
N GLU A 29 3.19 11.96 -17.54
CA GLU A 29 4.65 11.95 -17.46
C GLU A 29 5.19 10.53 -17.22
N LYS A 30 4.57 9.77 -16.32
CA LYS A 30 4.95 8.37 -16.06
C LYS A 30 4.72 7.48 -17.27
N ILE A 31 3.61 7.68 -18.00
CA ILE A 31 3.33 6.94 -19.23
C ILE A 31 4.33 7.32 -20.33
N ALA A 32 4.61 8.62 -20.51
CA ALA A 32 5.57 9.10 -21.49
C ALA A 32 6.96 8.54 -21.21
N ARG A 33 7.37 8.52 -19.95
CA ARG A 33 8.61 7.92 -19.50
C ARG A 33 8.69 6.42 -19.81
N TYR A 34 7.67 5.65 -19.41
CA TYR A 34 7.62 4.21 -19.69
C TYR A 34 7.67 3.91 -21.19
N LYS A 35 7.00 4.73 -22.01
CA LYS A 35 7.07 4.61 -23.47
C LYS A 35 8.48 4.88 -24.01
N ARG A 36 9.18 5.90 -23.48
CA ARG A 36 10.57 6.19 -23.86
C ARG A 36 11.51 5.06 -23.46
N GLU A 37 11.39 4.57 -22.23
CA GLU A 37 12.19 3.43 -21.73
C GLU A 37 11.99 2.20 -22.61
N LYS A 38 10.74 1.85 -22.91
CA LYS A 38 10.41 0.73 -23.80
C LYS A 38 10.96 0.91 -25.22
N ALA A 39 10.93 2.13 -25.75
CA ALA A 39 11.47 2.43 -27.08
C ALA A 39 13.00 2.28 -27.12
N VAL A 40 13.71 2.81 -26.13
CA VAL A 40 15.17 2.67 -26.00
C VAL A 40 15.55 1.20 -25.81
N GLN A 41 14.80 0.44 -25.02
CA GLN A 41 15.06 -0.99 -24.83
C GLN A 41 14.86 -1.79 -26.12
N ALA A 42 13.79 -1.54 -26.87
CA ALA A 42 13.60 -2.16 -28.18
C ALA A 42 14.70 -1.78 -29.18
N GLN A 43 15.21 -0.54 -29.12
CA GLN A 43 16.33 -0.10 -29.94
C GLN A 43 17.63 -0.83 -29.56
N ILE A 44 17.92 -1.02 -28.27
CA ILE A 44 19.08 -1.78 -27.81
C ILE A 44 19.00 -3.22 -28.30
N GLU A 45 17.85 -3.88 -28.18
CA GLU A 45 17.66 -5.26 -28.65
C GLU A 45 17.88 -5.38 -30.16
N ALA A 46 17.38 -4.40 -30.94
CA ALA A 46 17.60 -4.37 -32.39
C ALA A 46 19.08 -4.14 -32.75
N LEU A 47 19.75 -3.21 -32.08
CA LEU A 47 21.17 -2.91 -32.29
C LEU A 47 22.07 -4.10 -31.91
N GLN A 48 21.73 -4.83 -30.84
CA GLN A 48 22.44 -6.06 -30.45
C GLN A 48 22.34 -7.14 -31.53
N GLN A 49 21.15 -7.36 -32.10
CA GLN A 49 20.97 -8.33 -33.17
C GLN A 49 21.70 -7.91 -34.46
N GLN A 50 21.67 -6.61 -34.79
CA GLN A 50 22.39 -6.06 -35.93
C GLN A 50 23.89 -6.21 -35.78
N LEU A 51 24.41 -5.96 -34.58
CA LEU A 51 25.82 -6.10 -34.27
C LEU A 51 26.28 -7.55 -34.39
N GLU A 52 25.55 -8.50 -33.82
CA GLU A 52 25.88 -9.93 -33.90
C GLU A 52 25.96 -10.40 -35.36
N ARG A 53 25.03 -9.92 -36.20
CA ARG A 53 25.04 -10.19 -37.64
C ARG A 53 26.23 -9.53 -38.36
N ALA A 54 26.51 -8.25 -38.09
CA ALA A 54 27.62 -7.53 -38.71
C ALA A 54 28.99 -8.14 -38.34
N GLN A 55 29.14 -8.59 -37.09
CA GLN A 55 30.34 -9.29 -36.62
C GLN A 55 30.52 -10.66 -37.29
N ALA A 56 29.43 -11.39 -37.54
CA ALA A 56 29.47 -12.68 -38.23
C ALA A 56 29.84 -12.53 -39.72
N ASP A 57 29.33 -11.49 -40.38
CA ASP A 57 29.58 -11.21 -41.81
C ASP A 57 30.93 -10.49 -42.06
N GLY A 58 31.65 -10.07 -41.00
CA GLY A 58 32.93 -9.38 -41.09
C GLY A 58 32.81 -7.96 -41.67
N ASP A 59 31.67 -7.31 -41.43
CA ASP A 59 31.32 -6.02 -42.01
C ASP A 59 32.10 -4.86 -41.35
N VAL A 60 32.49 -3.87 -42.16
CA VAL A 60 33.26 -2.69 -41.70
C VAL A 60 32.41 -1.77 -40.82
N ASP A 61 31.08 -1.83 -40.98
CA ASP A 61 30.14 -1.00 -40.24
C ASP A 61 29.85 -1.51 -38.80
N ALA A 62 30.44 -2.64 -38.39
CA ALA A 62 30.27 -3.19 -37.04
C ALA A 62 30.66 -2.18 -35.93
N ASP A 63 31.72 -1.41 -36.14
CA ASP A 63 32.19 -0.39 -35.18
C ASP A 63 31.18 0.76 -35.00
N GLU A 64 30.47 1.14 -36.07
CA GLU A 64 29.45 2.20 -36.02
C GLU A 64 28.18 1.69 -35.30
N VAL A 65 27.81 0.42 -35.53
CA VAL A 65 26.71 -0.23 -34.81
C VAL A 65 27.05 -0.35 -33.32
N ASP A 66 28.27 -0.75 -32.98
CA ASP A 66 28.78 -0.80 -31.60
C ASP A 66 28.70 0.57 -30.92
N ARG A 67 29.14 1.62 -31.61
CA ARG A 67 29.03 3.00 -31.10
C ARG A 67 27.58 3.39 -30.82
N SER A 68 26.68 3.08 -31.74
CA SER A 68 25.25 3.40 -31.59
C SER A 68 24.62 2.63 -30.42
N LEU A 69 25.03 1.37 -30.20
CA LEU A 69 24.60 0.55 -29.07
C LEU A 69 25.05 1.15 -27.74
N VAL A 70 26.31 1.56 -27.64
CA VAL A 70 26.85 2.21 -26.44
C VAL A 70 26.10 3.51 -26.12
N LEU A 71 25.78 4.32 -27.14
CA LEU A 71 25.00 5.55 -26.95
C LEU A 71 23.57 5.25 -26.44
N ALA A 72 22.90 4.23 -26.98
CA ALA A 72 21.58 3.82 -26.51
C ALA A 72 21.60 3.28 -25.07
N LEU A 73 22.65 2.53 -24.70
CA LEU A 73 22.87 2.07 -23.32
C LEU A 73 23.08 3.24 -22.36
N LEU A 74 23.88 4.25 -22.75
CA LEU A 74 24.05 5.46 -21.95
C LEU A 74 22.72 6.18 -21.74
N GLU A 75 21.90 6.31 -22.79
CA GLU A 75 20.55 6.88 -22.66
C GLU A 75 19.70 6.09 -21.66
N GLN A 76 19.67 4.75 -21.76
CA GLN A 76 18.96 3.89 -20.81
C GLN A 76 19.43 4.11 -19.37
N PHE A 77 20.75 4.16 -19.13
CA PHE A 77 21.29 4.37 -17.79
C PHE A 77 20.94 5.76 -17.23
N THR A 78 20.91 6.80 -18.06
CA THR A 78 20.49 8.13 -17.61
C THR A 78 19.02 8.15 -17.18
N GLN A 79 18.13 7.50 -17.93
CA GLN A 79 16.71 7.39 -17.59
C GLN A 79 16.51 6.61 -16.28
N ARG A 80 17.23 5.49 -16.11
CA ARG A 80 17.18 4.67 -14.90
C ARG A 80 17.77 5.39 -13.68
N ALA A 81 18.84 6.16 -13.85
CA ALA A 81 19.41 6.96 -12.76
C ALA A 81 18.43 8.03 -12.27
N ALA A 82 17.71 8.70 -13.18
CA ALA A 82 16.67 9.66 -12.79
C ALA A 82 15.51 9.00 -12.01
N GLU A 83 15.18 7.74 -12.33
CA GLU A 83 14.18 6.90 -11.66
C GLU A 83 14.56 6.63 -10.22
N HIS A 84 15.80 6.18 -10.03
CA HIS A 84 16.35 5.90 -8.72
C HIS A 84 16.46 7.16 -7.88
N LEU A 85 16.85 8.30 -8.46
CA LEU A 85 16.87 9.57 -7.74
C LEU A 85 15.47 9.95 -7.21
N GLN A 86 14.42 9.80 -8.02
CA GLN A 86 13.05 10.04 -7.57
C GLN A 86 12.62 9.08 -6.46
N ALA A 87 12.97 7.80 -6.58
CA ALA A 87 12.68 6.79 -5.55
C ALA A 87 13.38 7.09 -4.23
N ILE A 88 14.67 7.49 -4.28
CA ILE A 88 15.46 7.85 -3.10
C ILE A 88 14.86 9.07 -2.39
N VAL A 89 14.42 10.09 -3.13
CA VAL A 89 13.79 11.28 -2.53
C VAL A 89 12.51 10.90 -1.79
N GLN A 90 11.66 10.06 -2.39
CA GLN A 90 10.44 9.58 -1.73
C GLN A 90 10.76 8.73 -0.49
N GLU A 91 11.80 7.89 -0.56
CA GLU A 91 12.25 7.10 0.58
C GLU A 91 12.75 7.98 1.73
N GLN A 92 13.50 9.06 1.44
CA GLN A 92 13.95 10.00 2.44
C GLN A 92 12.78 10.66 3.19
N GLU A 93 11.73 11.05 2.48
CA GLU A 93 10.51 11.60 3.08
C GLU A 93 9.80 10.57 3.97
N MET A 94 9.65 9.33 3.50
CA MET A 94 9.06 8.24 4.29
C MET A 94 9.89 7.93 5.54
N LEU A 95 11.23 7.91 5.43
CA LEU A 95 12.13 7.69 6.56
C LEU A 95 12.04 8.82 7.57
N ALA A 96 11.90 10.08 7.13
CA ALA A 96 11.68 11.22 8.02
C ALA A 96 10.36 11.08 8.79
N MET A 97 9.28 10.71 8.10
CA MET A 97 7.97 10.47 8.72
C MET A 97 8.03 9.30 9.72
N MET A 98 8.68 8.19 9.37
CA MET A 98 8.86 7.05 10.28
C MET A 98 9.64 7.43 11.53
N ARG A 99 10.70 8.26 11.42
CA ARG A 99 11.42 8.79 12.58
C ARG A 99 10.51 9.63 13.47
N GLN A 100 9.75 10.55 12.88
CA GLN A 100 8.81 11.38 13.63
C GLN A 100 7.73 10.56 14.34
N HIS A 101 7.18 9.54 13.68
CA HIS A 101 6.21 8.63 14.29
C HIS A 101 6.82 7.83 15.44
N ARG A 102 8.06 7.34 15.29
CA ARG A 102 8.78 6.64 16.35
C ARG A 102 9.03 7.54 17.56
N ASP A 103 9.46 8.77 17.35
CA ASP A 103 9.74 9.72 18.42
C ASP A 103 8.46 10.14 19.16
N ARG A 104 7.34 10.32 18.43
CA ARG A 104 6.02 10.52 19.04
C ARG A 104 5.56 9.33 19.87
N GLN A 105 5.77 8.11 19.38
CA GLN A 105 5.43 6.89 20.14
C GLN A 105 6.30 6.74 21.39
N ALA A 106 7.60 7.07 21.31
CA ALA A 106 8.50 7.06 22.45
C ALA A 106 8.14 8.13 23.50
N ALA A 107 7.72 9.32 23.05
CA ALA A 107 7.21 10.36 23.95
C ALA A 107 5.91 9.93 24.64
N ALA A 108 4.97 9.31 23.90
CA ALA A 108 3.71 8.81 24.44
C ALA A 108 3.90 7.63 25.42
N SER A 109 4.85 6.72 25.16
CA SER A 109 5.17 5.63 26.09
C SER A 109 5.90 6.13 27.36
N SER A 110 6.63 7.24 27.26
CA SER A 110 7.27 7.87 28.43
C SER A 110 6.27 8.58 29.36
N SER A 111 5.13 9.07 28.85
CA SER A 111 4.07 9.66 29.68
C SER A 111 3.17 8.62 30.35
N ASP A 112 2.95 7.46 29.71
CA ASP A 112 2.09 6.39 30.23
C ASP A 112 2.87 5.42 31.17
N GLY A 113 4.20 5.45 31.11
CA GLY A 113 5.09 4.72 32.03
C GLY A 113 5.24 5.35 33.42
N ALA A 114 4.61 6.50 33.69
CA ALA A 114 4.64 7.16 34.99
C ALA A 114 3.66 6.53 36.02
N HIS A 115 2.94 5.46 35.65
CA HIS A 115 2.15 4.64 36.57
C HIS A 115 2.77 3.26 36.81
N VAL A 116 4.09 3.20 36.99
CA VAL A 116 4.70 2.11 37.75
C VAL A 116 4.64 2.50 39.23
N ASP A 117 3.84 1.74 39.97
CA ASP A 117 3.51 1.87 41.40
C ASP A 117 4.72 2.34 42.25
N MET A 118 4.75 3.63 42.61
CA MET A 118 5.74 4.28 43.50
C MET A 118 5.64 3.79 44.97
N ARG A 119 4.96 2.67 45.21
CA ARG A 119 4.80 2.04 46.54
C ARG A 119 5.87 1.00 46.86
N ALA A 120 6.74 0.66 45.92
CA ALA A 120 7.94 -0.12 46.24
C ALA A 120 8.98 0.83 46.85
N PRO A 121 9.34 0.68 48.15
CA PRO A 121 10.45 1.46 48.70
C PRO A 121 11.70 1.13 47.88
N PRO A 122 12.58 2.11 47.59
CA PRO A 122 13.84 1.80 46.94
C PRO A 122 14.56 0.80 47.85
N LEU A 123 14.69 -0.45 47.39
CA LEU A 123 15.61 -1.38 48.03
C LEU A 123 16.96 -0.70 47.96
N ARG A 124 17.40 -0.18 49.11
CA ARG A 124 18.64 0.56 49.28
C ARG A 124 19.75 -0.18 48.52
N ALA A 125 20.18 0.41 47.41
CA ALA A 125 21.30 -0.04 46.61
C ALA A 125 22.61 0.33 47.30
N THR A 126 22.77 -0.04 48.57
CA THR A 126 24.05 -0.01 49.27
C THR A 126 24.53 -1.45 49.39
N ALA A 127 24.92 -2.03 48.26
CA ALA A 127 25.55 -3.34 48.21
C ALA A 127 26.51 -3.36 47.01
N ASP A 128 27.55 -2.53 47.11
CA ASP A 128 28.72 -2.58 46.23
C ASP A 128 29.49 -3.87 46.55
N GLY A 129 29.16 -4.94 45.82
CA GLY A 129 29.82 -6.24 45.94
C GLY A 129 29.23 -7.32 45.03
N PRO A 130 30.04 -8.32 44.63
CA PRO A 130 29.61 -9.40 43.75
C PRO A 130 28.45 -10.22 44.35
N LEU A 131 27.50 -10.64 43.51
CA LEU A 131 26.30 -11.41 43.92
C LEU A 131 26.62 -12.80 44.49
N LEU A 132 27.74 -13.38 44.07
CA LEU A 132 28.21 -14.70 44.45
C LEU A 132 29.63 -14.60 44.98
N SER A 133 29.94 -15.35 46.03
CA SER A 133 31.34 -15.61 46.38
C SER A 133 32.03 -16.45 45.29
N THR A 134 33.36 -16.47 45.27
CA THR A 134 34.15 -17.31 44.35
C THR A 134 33.86 -18.81 44.49
N GLN A 135 33.21 -19.21 45.59
CA GLN A 135 32.75 -20.57 45.90
C GLN A 135 31.25 -20.76 45.63
N GLY A 136 30.60 -19.84 44.91
CA GLY A 136 29.20 -19.97 44.47
C GLY A 136 28.13 -19.75 45.54
N LYS A 137 28.52 -19.40 46.77
CA LYS A 137 27.57 -19.12 47.86
C LYS A 137 26.96 -17.72 47.68
N PRO A 138 25.63 -17.57 47.62
CA PRO A 138 24.97 -16.28 47.46
C PRO A 138 25.07 -15.47 48.76
N MET A 139 25.74 -14.32 48.70
CA MET A 139 25.99 -13.42 49.84
C MET A 139 24.88 -12.36 50.00
N ARG A 140 23.99 -12.25 49.01
CA ARG A 140 22.87 -11.31 49.00
C ARG A 140 21.56 -12.08 48.91
N PRO A 141 20.49 -11.66 49.64
CA PRO A 141 19.18 -12.27 49.48
C PRO A 141 18.68 -12.00 48.07
N PHE A 142 18.42 -13.07 47.31
CA PHE A 142 17.81 -13.02 45.99
C PHE A 142 16.49 -13.78 46.02
N VAL A 143 15.50 -13.27 45.29
CA VAL A 143 14.17 -13.89 45.22
C VAL A 143 14.22 -14.98 44.15
N ILE A 144 14.13 -16.24 44.57
CA ILE A 144 13.93 -17.39 43.66
C ILE A 144 12.44 -17.41 43.30
N THR A 145 12.04 -16.62 42.32
CA THR A 145 10.73 -16.79 41.69
C THR A 145 10.90 -17.13 40.22
N SER A 146 9.91 -17.80 39.65
CA SER A 146 9.73 -18.20 38.24
C SER A 146 9.75 -17.04 37.23
N LYS A 147 10.29 -15.88 37.63
CA LYS A 147 10.55 -14.71 36.79
C LYS A 147 11.41 -15.05 35.59
N ARG A 148 12.33 -16.03 35.67
CA ARG A 148 13.10 -16.49 34.49
C ARG A 148 12.19 -17.03 33.40
N GLU A 149 11.14 -17.78 33.76
CA GLU A 149 10.19 -18.33 32.79
C GLU A 149 9.28 -17.25 32.22
N GLN A 150 8.85 -16.29 33.04
CA GLN A 150 8.07 -15.12 32.61
C GLN A 150 8.89 -14.22 31.66
N LEU A 151 10.13 -13.88 32.03
CA LEU A 151 11.05 -13.13 31.17
C LEU A 151 11.34 -13.87 29.85
N ARG A 152 11.45 -15.21 29.87
CA ARG A 152 11.62 -16.01 28.64
C ARG A 152 10.40 -15.91 27.72
N GLN A 153 9.19 -15.83 28.27
CA GLN A 153 7.95 -15.67 27.49
C GLN A 153 7.84 -14.27 26.87
N GLU A 154 8.48 -13.26 27.46
CA GLU A 154 8.39 -11.87 27.01
C GLU A 154 9.39 -11.48 25.90
N VAL A 155 10.49 -12.23 25.73
CA VAL A 155 11.60 -11.87 24.81
C VAL A 155 11.29 -12.15 23.33
N PHE A 156 10.24 -12.90 23.01
CA PHE A 156 9.83 -13.21 21.62
C PHE A 156 8.37 -12.84 21.32
N ARG A 157 7.92 -11.68 21.82
CA ARG A 157 6.60 -11.16 21.44
C ARG A 157 6.69 -10.45 20.08
N PRO A 158 5.78 -10.73 19.13
CA PRO A 158 5.69 -9.97 17.89
C PRO A 158 5.51 -8.48 18.18
N GLY A 159 6.18 -7.62 17.41
CA GLY A 159 6.15 -6.15 17.59
C GLY A 159 4.79 -5.49 17.26
N TRP A 160 3.76 -6.28 16.97
CA TRP A 160 2.40 -5.83 16.68
C TRP A 160 1.41 -6.46 17.65
N ARG A 161 0.29 -5.77 17.88
CA ARG A 161 -0.80 -6.30 18.70
C ARG A 161 -1.45 -7.45 17.94
N LEU A 162 -1.40 -8.67 18.50
CA LEU A 162 -2.17 -9.78 17.97
C LEU A 162 -3.67 -9.51 18.18
N PRO A 163 -4.54 -9.95 17.25
CA PRO A 163 -5.98 -9.96 17.49
C PRO A 163 -6.29 -10.67 18.81
N THR A 164 -7.07 -10.00 19.66
CA THR A 164 -7.47 -10.53 20.98
C THR A 164 -8.64 -11.49 20.90
N MET A 165 -9.28 -11.58 19.74
CA MET A 165 -10.47 -12.39 19.46
C MET A 165 -10.18 -13.25 18.24
N SER A 166 -10.78 -14.45 18.17
CA SER A 166 -10.67 -15.30 16.99
C SER A 166 -11.46 -14.71 15.81
N ILE A 167 -11.19 -15.20 14.59
CA ILE A 167 -11.93 -14.79 13.40
C ILE A 167 -13.42 -15.11 13.57
N ASP A 168 -13.73 -16.29 14.12
CA ASP A 168 -15.09 -16.75 14.36
C ASP A 168 -15.81 -15.84 15.37
N GLU A 169 -15.14 -15.48 16.47
CA GLU A 169 -15.68 -14.59 17.50
C GLU A 169 -15.93 -13.16 16.97
N TYR A 170 -15.05 -12.68 16.07
CA TYR A 170 -15.26 -11.41 15.38
C TYR A 170 -16.44 -11.46 14.42
N LEU A 171 -16.60 -12.55 13.65
CA LEU A 171 -17.74 -12.73 12.75
C LEU A 171 -19.06 -12.84 13.52
N GLU A 172 -19.08 -13.50 14.67
CA GLU A 172 -20.26 -13.55 15.54
C GLU A 172 -20.64 -12.16 16.06
N GLN A 173 -19.66 -11.34 16.47
CA GLN A 173 -19.91 -9.95 16.86
C GLN A 173 -20.42 -9.09 15.71
N GLU A 174 -19.85 -9.22 14.51
CA GLU A 174 -20.33 -8.49 13.34
C GLU A 174 -21.72 -8.98 12.88
N ARG A 175 -22.03 -10.28 13.03
CA ARG A 175 -23.38 -10.83 12.81
C ARG A 175 -24.38 -10.24 13.79
N ALA A 176 -24.04 -10.19 15.08
CA ALA A 176 -24.88 -9.59 16.10
C ALA A 176 -25.10 -8.08 15.88
N ARG A 177 -24.12 -7.40 15.27
CA ARG A 177 -24.20 -5.99 14.86
C ARG A 177 -24.91 -5.78 13.52
N GLY A 178 -25.31 -6.85 12.83
CA GLY A 178 -26.00 -6.78 11.54
C GLY A 178 -25.12 -6.35 10.36
N ASN A 179 -23.79 -6.39 10.52
CA ASN A 179 -22.82 -6.02 9.49
C ASN A 179 -22.41 -7.17 8.57
N ILE A 180 -22.92 -8.38 8.81
CA ILE A 180 -22.70 -9.54 7.93
C ILE A 180 -23.82 -9.63 6.90
N ILE A 181 -23.46 -9.47 5.63
CA ILE A 181 -24.36 -9.65 4.48
C ILE A 181 -24.47 -11.15 4.21
N GLU A 182 -25.59 -11.75 4.60
CA GLU A 182 -25.84 -13.20 4.50
C GLU A 182 -26.27 -13.67 3.09
N GLY A 183 -26.15 -12.82 2.06
CA GLY A 183 -26.71 -13.08 0.71
C GLY A 183 -25.79 -12.80 -0.48
N GLY A 184 -24.48 -12.67 -0.28
CA GLY A 184 -23.53 -12.20 -1.30
C GLY A 184 -22.60 -13.26 -1.90
N GLY A 185 -22.88 -14.56 -1.73
CA GLY A 185 -22.03 -15.66 -2.23
C GLY A 185 -22.37 -16.11 -3.66
N GLU A 186 -21.55 -17.00 -4.23
CA GLU A 186 -21.67 -17.60 -5.58
C GLU A 186 -23.06 -18.19 -5.89
N ALA A 187 -23.86 -18.50 -4.86
CA ALA A 187 -25.26 -18.91 -5.00
C ALA A 187 -26.19 -17.83 -5.58
N SER A 188 -25.86 -16.55 -5.41
CA SER A 188 -26.62 -15.42 -5.98
C SER A 188 -26.22 -15.11 -7.44
N GLY A 189 -25.15 -15.74 -7.95
CA GLY A 189 -24.63 -15.55 -9.30
C GLY A 189 -25.01 -16.64 -10.31
N LYS A 190 -25.64 -17.73 -9.85
CA LYS A 190 -26.24 -18.71 -10.75
C LYS A 190 -27.71 -18.35 -10.91
N PRO A 191 -28.15 -17.73 -12.03
CA PRO A 191 -29.54 -17.90 -12.40
C PRO A 191 -29.78 -19.42 -12.45
N ALA A 192 -30.83 -19.88 -11.78
CA ALA A 192 -31.35 -21.21 -12.02
C ALA A 192 -31.80 -21.23 -13.49
N ALA A 193 -30.86 -21.53 -14.39
CA ALA A 193 -31.13 -21.79 -15.79
C ALA A 193 -31.81 -23.15 -15.87
N SER A 194 -33.07 -23.17 -15.50
CA SER A 194 -34.08 -24.02 -16.13
C SER A 194 -35.01 -23.06 -16.87
N GLU A 195 -34.48 -22.46 -17.93
CA GLU A 195 -35.29 -21.78 -18.94
C GLU A 195 -35.50 -22.82 -20.03
N ASP A 196 -36.67 -23.47 -20.04
CA ASP A 196 -37.15 -24.19 -21.21
C ASP A 196 -37.21 -23.18 -22.36
N GLU A 197 -36.38 -23.38 -23.39
CA GLU A 197 -36.20 -22.44 -24.53
C GLU A 197 -37.45 -22.26 -25.42
N ASP A 198 -38.56 -22.94 -25.10
CA ASP A 198 -39.82 -22.93 -25.86
C ASP A 198 -40.92 -22.04 -25.24
N ASP A 199 -40.67 -21.35 -24.11
CA ASP A 199 -41.66 -20.47 -23.49
C ASP A 199 -41.63 -19.05 -24.10
N GLU A 200 -42.55 -18.76 -25.03
CA GLU A 200 -42.67 -17.45 -25.71
C GLU A 200 -42.72 -16.26 -24.73
N ALA A 201 -43.27 -16.46 -23.54
CA ALA A 201 -43.36 -15.41 -22.51
C ALA A 201 -41.98 -15.02 -21.94
N ALA A 202 -41.04 -15.97 -21.85
CA ALA A 202 -39.68 -15.72 -21.37
C ALA A 202 -38.85 -14.98 -22.42
N ALA A 203 -39.01 -15.32 -23.69
CA ALA A 203 -38.39 -14.62 -24.81
C ALA A 203 -38.87 -13.16 -24.91
N ASP A 204 -40.17 -12.92 -24.72
CA ASP A 204 -40.73 -11.58 -24.66
C ASP A 204 -40.16 -10.79 -23.47
N ALA A 205 -40.12 -11.39 -22.28
CA ALA A 205 -39.57 -10.74 -21.09
C ALA A 205 -38.07 -10.39 -21.23
N ALA A 206 -37.29 -11.28 -21.84
CA ALA A 206 -35.88 -11.03 -22.15
C ALA A 206 -35.74 -9.85 -23.13
N THR A 207 -36.62 -9.78 -24.14
CA THR A 207 -36.63 -8.69 -25.12
C THR A 207 -37.01 -7.35 -24.47
N TYR A 208 -38.02 -7.33 -23.58
CA TYR A 208 -38.37 -6.13 -22.82
C TYR A 208 -37.25 -5.68 -21.88
N LYS A 209 -36.58 -6.62 -21.21
CA LYS A 209 -35.45 -6.32 -20.32
C LYS A 209 -34.24 -5.77 -21.09
N ALA A 210 -33.96 -6.32 -22.27
CA ALA A 210 -32.90 -5.82 -23.14
C ALA A 210 -33.18 -4.39 -23.61
N ARG A 211 -34.41 -4.09 -24.02
CA ARG A 211 -34.83 -2.72 -24.37
C ARG A 211 -34.73 -1.76 -23.19
N ALA A 212 -35.23 -2.15 -22.02
CA ALA A 212 -35.13 -1.33 -20.82
C ALA A 212 -33.67 -1.07 -20.40
N TRP A 213 -32.78 -2.04 -20.66
CA TRP A 213 -31.35 -1.87 -20.39
C TRP A 213 -30.66 -0.93 -21.38
N ASP A 214 -31.10 -0.95 -22.64
CA ASP A 214 -30.65 -0.02 -23.68
C ASP A 214 -31.10 1.41 -23.36
N ASP A 215 -32.39 1.61 -23.07
CA ASP A 215 -32.97 2.88 -22.62
C ASP A 215 -32.24 3.43 -21.39
N PHE A 216 -31.99 2.57 -20.39
CA PHE A 216 -31.23 2.96 -19.20
C PHE A 216 -29.79 3.37 -19.52
N THR A 217 -29.13 2.67 -20.45
CA THR A 217 -27.74 2.98 -20.84
C THR A 217 -27.65 4.29 -21.62
N ASP A 218 -28.64 4.57 -22.46
CA ASP A 218 -28.77 5.83 -23.20
C ASP A 218 -29.09 7.01 -22.28
N GLU A 219 -29.97 6.81 -21.28
CA GLU A 219 -30.28 7.81 -20.25
C GLU A 219 -29.12 8.03 -19.26
N ASN A 220 -28.26 7.02 -19.05
CA ASN A 220 -27.13 7.04 -18.12
C ASN A 220 -25.78 6.91 -18.86
N PRO A 221 -25.42 7.91 -19.69
CA PRO A 221 -24.18 7.88 -20.46
C PRO A 221 -22.97 7.78 -19.52
N ARG A 222 -21.97 7.00 -19.95
CA ARG A 222 -20.75 6.76 -19.18
C ARG A 222 -20.15 8.08 -18.67
N GLY A 223 -19.99 8.17 -17.35
CA GLY A 223 -19.50 9.37 -16.67
C GLY A 223 -20.59 10.34 -16.19
N TRP A 224 -21.89 9.99 -16.26
CA TRP A 224 -23.01 10.75 -15.67
C TRP A 224 -22.80 11.10 -14.18
N GLY A 225 -22.26 10.16 -13.39
CA GLY A 225 -22.03 10.37 -11.95
C GLY A 225 -20.76 11.14 -11.60
N ASN A 226 -19.80 11.27 -12.53
CA ASN A 226 -18.53 11.97 -12.30
C ASN A 226 -18.48 13.32 -13.02
N ARG A 227 -19.63 14.00 -13.17
CA ARG A 227 -19.72 15.35 -13.74
C ARG A 227 -19.64 16.47 -12.70
N MET A 228 -19.87 16.15 -11.42
CA MET A 228 -19.75 17.12 -10.31
C MET A 228 -18.32 17.30 -9.80
N ASN A 229 -17.42 16.33 -10.00
CA ASN A 229 -15.97 16.45 -9.75
C ASN A 229 -15.21 16.77 -11.06
N LYS A 230 -15.78 17.65 -11.88
CA LYS A 230 -15.18 18.13 -13.14
C LYS A 230 -14.86 19.63 -13.05
N GLY A 231 -14.60 20.09 -11.83
CA GLY A 231 -14.29 21.45 -11.43
C GLY A 231 -13.51 21.45 -10.12
#